data_AF-A0A5C4SQH1-F1
#
_entry.id   AF-A0A5C4SQH1-F1
#
_cell.length_a   1.000
_cell.length_b   1.000
_cell.length_c   1.000
_cell.angle_alpha   90.00
_cell.angle_beta   90.00
_cell.angle_gamma   90.00
#
_symmetry.space_group_name_H-M   'P 1'
#
loop_
_entity.id
_entity.type
_entity.pdbx_description
1 polymer ?
#
loop_
_entity_poly.entity_id
_entity_poly.type
_entity_poly.pdbx_seq_one_letter_code
_entity_poly.pdbx_strand_id
1 'polypeptide(L)'
;MKHIEIIVFFCLIITGSSYGQWANKRHQTLITPFRFTLPPTNAKVEYEDLDGDGDPDILRTLTNGDIPVLWIDDDDDMKKGDLEGDTDSDCLVIDKNKDGFFGHDHDVMIDWGDEDGDNVADIQVFVETGGCIVATEANCYRFRFRLLYWCFLYIWFGV
;
A
#
# COMPACT_ATOMS: atom_id res chain seq x y z
N MET A 1 -51.47 27.75 -16.14
CA MET A 1 -51.15 26.37 -15.72
C MET A 1 -49.94 25.82 -16.46
N LYS A 2 -49.94 25.79 -17.82
CA LYS A 2 -48.80 25.30 -18.62
C LYS A 2 -47.43 25.96 -18.33
N HIS A 3 -47.40 27.24 -17.99
CA HIS A 3 -46.14 27.95 -17.67
C HIS A 3 -45.54 27.57 -16.30
N ILE A 4 -46.37 27.17 -15.33
CA ILE A 4 -45.91 26.77 -13.99
C ILE A 4 -45.24 25.39 -14.06
N GLU A 5 -45.81 24.47 -14.84
CA GLU A 5 -45.27 23.13 -15.06
C GLU A 5 -43.90 23.18 -15.74
N ILE A 6 -43.69 24.09 -16.70
CA ILE A 6 -42.40 24.28 -17.38
C ILE A 6 -41.33 24.76 -16.40
N ILE A 7 -41.66 25.69 -15.49
CA ILE A 7 -40.72 26.21 -14.48
C ILE A 7 -40.31 25.12 -13.50
N VAL A 8 -41.27 24.31 -13.03
CA VAL A 8 -40.99 23.19 -12.11
C VAL A 8 -40.09 22.14 -12.77
N PHE A 9 -40.33 21.84 -14.06
CA PHE A 9 -39.50 20.90 -14.82
C PHE A 9 -38.06 21.40 -14.99
N PHE A 10 -37.88 22.71 -15.23
CA PHE A 10 -36.56 23.32 -15.36
C PHE A 10 -35.78 23.33 -14.03
N CYS A 11 -36.45 23.56 -12.89
CA CYS A 11 -35.82 23.48 -11.57
C CYS A 11 -35.32 22.07 -11.21
N LEU A 12 -36.10 21.03 -11.54
CA LEU A 12 -35.73 19.63 -11.29
C LEU A 12 -34.46 19.21 -12.06
N ILE A 13 -34.31 19.67 -13.31
CA ILE A 13 -33.13 19.39 -14.14
C ILE A 13 -31.87 20.06 -13.55
N ILE A 14 -31.99 21.29 -13.06
CA ILE A 14 -30.86 22.00 -12.43
C ILE A 14 -30.44 21.27 -11.16
N THR A 15 -31.38 20.86 -10.30
CA THR A 15 -31.05 20.13 -9.07
C THR A 15 -30.41 18.76 -9.34
N GLY A 16 -30.89 18.01 -10.35
CA GLY A 16 -30.30 16.73 -10.72
C GLY A 16 -28.88 16.84 -11.27
N SER A 17 -28.57 17.95 -11.95
CA SER A 17 -27.23 18.23 -12.48
C SER A 17 -26.20 18.49 -11.38
N SER A 18 -26.61 19.17 -10.30
CA SER A 18 -25.74 19.44 -9.14
C SER A 18 -25.39 18.20 -8.32
N TYR A 19 -26.25 17.17 -8.30
CA TYR A 19 -25.92 15.88 -7.67
C TYR A 19 -24.92 15.07 -8.51
N GLY A 20 -25.03 15.11 -9.85
CA GLY A 20 -24.14 14.36 -10.76
C GLY A 20 -22.72 14.92 -10.87
N GLN A 21 -22.47 16.14 -10.38
CA GLN A 21 -21.16 16.80 -10.45
C GLN A 21 -20.31 16.62 -9.17
N TRP A 22 -20.83 15.95 -8.13
CA TRP A 22 -20.15 15.79 -6.84
C TRP A 22 -19.29 14.51 -6.70
N ALA A 23 -18.94 13.84 -7.80
CA ALA A 23 -18.19 12.57 -7.78
C ALA A 23 -17.02 12.50 -8.77
N ASN A 24 -16.42 13.63 -9.15
CA ASN A 24 -15.18 13.63 -9.94
C ASN A 24 -14.14 14.58 -9.33
N LYS A 25 -13.82 14.40 -8.05
CA LYS A 25 -12.48 14.79 -7.59
C LYS A 25 -11.52 13.75 -8.14
N ARG A 26 -10.78 14.09 -9.20
CA ARG A 26 -9.53 13.38 -9.46
C ARG A 26 -8.59 13.79 -8.34
N HIS A 27 -8.35 12.90 -7.38
CA HIS A 27 -7.27 13.08 -6.43
C HIS A 27 -5.98 13.08 -7.28
N GLN A 28 -5.40 14.27 -7.44
CA GLN A 28 -4.13 14.41 -8.14
C GLN A 28 -3.06 14.03 -7.13
N THR A 29 -2.70 12.76 -7.10
CA THR A 29 -1.58 12.30 -6.29
C THR A 29 -0.34 13.06 -6.74
N LEU A 30 0.38 13.68 -5.80
CA LEU A 30 1.67 14.31 -6.10
C LEU A 30 2.77 13.25 -6.30
N ILE A 31 2.47 12.01 -5.91
CA ILE A 31 3.34 10.85 -6.00
C ILE A 31 3.08 10.14 -7.32
N THR A 32 4.15 9.77 -8.02
CA THR A 32 4.04 8.89 -9.18
C THR A 32 3.64 7.51 -8.68
N PRO A 33 2.51 6.93 -9.13
CA PRO A 33 2.13 5.60 -8.71
C PRO A 33 3.23 4.63 -9.14
N PHE A 34 3.94 4.09 -8.17
CA PHE A 34 4.83 2.98 -8.40
C PHE A 34 3.95 1.74 -8.51
N ARG A 35 3.96 1.10 -9.68
CA ARG A 35 3.21 -0.13 -9.93
C ARG A 35 4.21 -1.26 -10.07
N PHE A 36 4.08 -2.22 -9.16
CA PHE A 36 4.91 -3.40 -9.19
C PHE A 36 4.42 -4.37 -10.29
N THR A 37 5.29 -5.25 -10.76
CA THR A 37 4.84 -6.32 -11.66
C THR A 37 4.07 -7.35 -10.85
N LEU A 38 2.76 -7.44 -11.11
CA LEU A 38 1.89 -8.44 -10.49
C LEU A 38 2.53 -9.83 -10.53
N PRO A 39 2.25 -10.67 -9.52
CA PRO A 39 2.73 -12.03 -9.52
C PRO A 39 2.32 -12.78 -10.79
N PRO A 40 3.13 -13.76 -11.24
CA PRO A 40 2.72 -14.72 -12.25
C PRO A 40 1.36 -15.34 -11.89
N THR A 41 0.53 -15.67 -12.88
CA THR A 41 -0.84 -16.21 -12.65
C THR A 41 -0.90 -17.44 -11.75
N ASN A 42 0.19 -18.19 -11.61
CA ASN A 42 0.29 -19.38 -10.77
C ASN A 42 1.26 -19.22 -9.59
N ALA A 43 1.68 -17.99 -9.28
CA ALA A 43 2.51 -17.75 -8.12
C ALA A 43 1.76 -18.14 -6.85
N LYS A 44 2.49 -18.74 -5.91
CA LYS A 44 1.94 -19.03 -4.60
C LYS A 44 1.89 -17.72 -3.82
N VAL A 45 0.68 -17.31 -3.45
CA VAL A 45 0.45 -16.23 -2.49
C VAL A 45 0.22 -16.87 -1.12
N GLU A 46 0.95 -16.40 -0.13
CA GLU A 46 0.82 -16.83 1.26
C GLU A 46 0.31 -15.65 2.09
N TYR A 47 -0.69 -15.92 2.92
CA TYR A 47 -1.31 -14.94 3.81
C TYR A 47 -1.02 -15.34 5.25
N GLU A 48 -0.73 -14.37 6.09
CA GLU A 48 -0.56 -14.55 7.52
C GLU A 48 -1.37 -13.49 8.26
N ASP A 49 -2.12 -13.95 9.25
CA ASP A 49 -3.00 -13.20 10.14
C ASP A 49 -2.31 -13.26 11.52
N LEU A 50 -1.71 -12.14 11.91
CA LEU A 50 -0.81 -12.00 13.06
C LEU A 50 -1.58 -11.70 14.33
N ASP A 51 -2.62 -10.88 14.25
CA ASP A 51 -3.36 -10.43 15.42
C ASP A 51 -4.64 -11.27 15.71
N GLY A 52 -5.08 -12.07 14.73
CA GLY A 52 -6.15 -13.04 14.85
C GLY A 52 -7.55 -12.48 14.65
N ASP A 53 -7.72 -11.32 14.03
CA ASP A 53 -9.02 -10.68 13.79
C ASP A 53 -9.78 -11.24 12.57
N GLY A 54 -9.08 -11.91 11.65
CA GLY A 54 -9.63 -12.64 10.51
C GLY A 54 -9.12 -12.18 9.15
N ASP A 55 -8.44 -11.05 9.12
CA ASP A 55 -7.74 -10.42 7.99
C ASP A 55 -6.32 -10.96 7.89
N PRO A 56 -5.69 -10.93 6.71
CA PRO A 56 -4.24 -11.08 6.63
C PRO A 56 -3.52 -9.76 6.90
N ASP A 57 -2.64 -9.70 7.88
CA ASP A 57 -1.69 -8.58 8.03
C ASP A 57 -0.51 -8.66 7.04
N ILE A 58 -0.26 -9.86 6.52
CA ILE A 58 0.91 -10.12 5.66
C ILE A 58 0.50 -10.90 4.42
N LEU A 59 1.04 -10.46 3.27
CA LEU A 59 0.99 -11.18 2.00
C LEU A 59 2.41 -11.41 1.45
N ARG A 60 2.81 -12.67 1.31
CA ARG A 60 4.08 -13.07 0.67
C ARG A 60 3.82 -13.64 -0.72
N THR A 61 4.56 -13.16 -1.70
CA THR A 61 4.45 -13.63 -3.09
C THR A 61 5.76 -13.43 -3.87
N LEU A 62 5.72 -13.69 -5.16
CA LEU A 62 6.81 -13.42 -6.10
C LEU A 62 6.38 -12.37 -7.11
N THR A 63 7.34 -11.60 -7.58
CA THR A 63 7.18 -10.77 -8.77
C THR A 63 7.13 -11.63 -10.04
N ASN A 64 6.72 -11.05 -11.18
CA ASN A 64 6.82 -11.73 -12.47
C ASN A 64 8.27 -12.07 -12.91
N GLY A 65 9.29 -11.63 -12.17
CA GLY A 65 10.71 -11.94 -12.37
C GLY A 65 11.30 -12.88 -11.29
N ASP A 66 10.45 -13.61 -10.55
CA ASP A 66 10.82 -14.53 -9.47
C ASP A 66 11.59 -13.86 -8.32
N ILE A 67 11.33 -12.58 -8.06
CA ILE A 67 11.89 -11.87 -6.90
C ILE A 67 10.89 -12.04 -5.74
N PRO A 68 11.29 -12.48 -4.54
CA PRO A 68 10.37 -12.55 -3.42
C PRO A 68 9.98 -11.17 -2.92
N VAL A 69 8.70 -11.02 -2.57
CA VAL A 69 8.13 -9.80 -1.99
C VAL A 69 7.24 -10.14 -0.80
N LEU A 70 7.19 -9.20 0.13
CA LEU A 70 6.39 -9.21 1.34
C LEU A 70 5.63 -7.89 1.39
N TRP A 71 4.31 -7.96 1.43
CA TRP A 71 3.46 -6.83 1.77
C TRP A 71 3.06 -6.95 3.23
N ILE A 72 3.04 -5.80 3.91
CA ILE A 72 2.60 -5.63 5.29
C ILE A 72 1.44 -4.65 5.24
N ASP A 73 0.30 -5.11 5.75
CA ASP A 73 -0.91 -4.32 5.94
C ASP A 73 -0.75 -3.43 7.17
N ASP A 74 -0.78 -2.13 6.96
CA ASP A 74 -0.59 -1.14 8.04
C ASP A 74 -1.93 -0.49 8.46
N ASP A 75 -3.03 -0.71 7.72
CA ASP A 75 -4.36 -0.11 7.99
C ASP A 75 -5.55 -1.10 8.06
N ASP A 76 -5.28 -2.40 8.08
CA ASP A 76 -6.23 -3.48 8.41
C ASP A 76 -7.35 -3.61 7.36
N ASP A 77 -6.91 -3.68 6.11
CA ASP A 77 -7.71 -3.56 4.90
C ASP A 77 -7.50 -4.76 3.96
N MET A 78 -6.39 -5.49 4.10
CA MET A 78 -5.98 -6.58 3.23
C MET A 78 -6.93 -7.78 3.34
N LYS A 79 -7.17 -8.46 2.21
CA LYS A 79 -8.12 -9.58 2.14
C LYS A 79 -7.50 -10.82 1.51
N LYS A 80 -7.99 -11.98 1.95
CA LYS A 80 -7.71 -13.25 1.28
C LYS A 80 -8.20 -13.20 -0.16
N GLY A 81 -7.29 -13.37 -1.10
CA GLY A 81 -7.54 -13.28 -2.54
C GLY A 81 -6.77 -12.15 -3.22
N ASP A 82 -6.26 -11.18 -2.45
CA ASP A 82 -5.42 -10.11 -2.97
C ASP A 82 -4.09 -10.65 -3.47
N LEU A 83 -3.55 -10.06 -4.53
CA LEU A 83 -2.29 -10.50 -5.15
C LEU A 83 -1.11 -9.59 -4.78
N GLU A 84 -1.42 -8.43 -4.23
CA GLU A 84 -0.53 -7.39 -3.74
C GLU A 84 -1.29 -6.61 -2.65
N GLY A 85 -0.56 -5.95 -1.76
CA GLY A 85 -1.12 -4.90 -0.92
C GLY A 85 -1.49 -3.67 -1.75
N ASP A 86 -2.18 -2.73 -1.13
CA ASP A 86 -2.52 -1.49 -1.79
C ASP A 86 -1.39 -0.45 -1.67
N THR A 87 -1.69 0.83 -1.90
CA THR A 87 -0.65 1.86 -1.97
C THR A 87 -1.11 3.16 -1.32
N ASP A 88 -2.10 3.12 -0.43
CA ASP A 88 -2.45 4.28 0.40
C ASP A 88 -1.77 4.19 1.78
N SER A 89 -1.69 3.00 2.39
CA SER A 89 -1.10 2.80 3.72
C SER A 89 -0.12 1.63 3.85
N ASP A 90 -0.02 0.73 2.88
CA ASP A 90 0.79 -0.49 3.01
C ASP A 90 2.32 -0.32 2.88
N CYS A 91 3.08 -1.31 3.38
CA CYS A 91 4.52 -1.44 3.17
C CYS A 91 4.87 -2.63 2.25
N LEU A 92 5.66 -2.38 1.20
CA LEU A 92 6.28 -3.39 0.33
C LEU A 92 7.75 -3.58 0.67
N VAL A 93 8.14 -4.82 0.96
CA VAL A 93 9.52 -5.27 1.13
C VAL A 93 9.90 -6.22 0.00
N ILE A 94 11.03 -5.94 -0.66
CA ILE A 94 11.54 -6.70 -1.80
C ILE A 94 12.86 -7.33 -1.39
N ASP A 95 12.88 -8.67 -1.34
CA ASP A 95 14.09 -9.48 -1.21
C ASP A 95 14.84 -9.47 -2.56
N LYS A 96 15.55 -8.38 -2.80
CA LYS A 96 16.14 -8.05 -4.10
C LYS A 96 17.34 -8.95 -4.36
N ASN A 97 18.07 -9.32 -3.31
CA ASN A 97 19.26 -10.16 -3.42
C ASN A 97 18.92 -11.68 -3.42
N LYS A 98 17.68 -12.05 -3.08
CA LYS A 98 17.14 -13.41 -3.00
C LYS A 98 17.81 -14.26 -1.93
N ASP A 99 18.19 -13.68 -0.79
CA ASP A 99 18.83 -14.38 0.32
C ASP A 99 17.82 -14.98 1.32
N GLY A 100 16.53 -14.65 1.18
CA GLY A 100 15.44 -15.12 2.02
C GLY A 100 15.22 -14.30 3.30
N PHE A 101 15.99 -13.23 3.51
CA PHE A 101 15.88 -12.32 4.65
C PHE A 101 15.35 -10.95 4.21
N PHE A 102 14.03 -10.79 4.21
CA PHE A 102 13.36 -9.54 3.84
C PHE A 102 13.85 -8.34 4.65
N GLY A 103 14.11 -7.22 3.99
CA GLY A 103 14.51 -5.96 4.62
C GLY A 103 15.90 -5.99 5.25
N HIS A 104 16.68 -7.02 4.92
CA HIS A 104 18.07 -7.15 5.29
C HIS A 104 18.97 -6.55 4.21
N ASP A 105 20.25 -6.89 4.18
CA ASP A 105 21.25 -6.34 3.29
C ASP A 105 20.87 -6.43 1.80
N HIS A 106 21.03 -5.33 1.04
CA HIS A 106 20.75 -5.26 -0.42
C HIS A 106 19.28 -5.40 -0.85
N ASP A 107 18.34 -5.24 0.08
CA ASP A 107 16.90 -5.21 -0.15
C ASP A 107 16.34 -3.80 -0.35
N VAL A 108 15.06 -3.76 -0.70
CA VAL A 108 14.32 -2.51 -0.89
C VAL A 108 13.03 -2.56 -0.08
N MET A 109 12.73 -1.46 0.60
CA MET A 109 11.46 -1.22 1.28
C MET A 109 10.80 0.03 0.70
N ILE A 110 9.51 -0.04 0.45
CA ILE A 110 8.69 1.06 -0.03
C ILE A 110 7.45 1.12 0.85
N ASP A 111 7.15 2.29 1.37
CA ASP A 111 6.12 2.49 2.37
C ASP A 111 5.27 3.68 1.96
N TRP A 112 3.97 3.52 2.02
CA TRP A 112 2.97 4.51 1.66
C TRP A 112 2.21 4.94 2.91
N GLY A 113 1.90 6.23 3.01
CA GLY A 113 1.10 6.73 4.12
C GLY A 113 0.07 7.75 3.65
N ASP A 114 -1.16 7.50 4.05
CA ASP A 114 -2.29 8.42 3.97
C ASP A 114 -2.42 9.18 5.30
N GLU A 115 -2.02 10.46 5.31
CA GLU A 115 -2.00 11.27 6.52
C GLU A 115 -3.29 12.10 6.67
N ASP A 116 -4.14 12.15 5.65
CA ASP A 116 -5.40 12.90 5.63
C ASP A 116 -6.69 12.04 5.57
N GLY A 117 -6.54 10.73 5.38
CA GLY A 117 -7.60 9.72 5.48
C GLY A 117 -8.52 9.69 4.26
N ASP A 118 -8.00 10.03 3.08
CA ASP A 118 -8.74 10.03 1.82
C ASP A 118 -8.53 8.78 0.95
N ASN A 119 -7.84 7.76 1.48
CA ASN A 119 -7.44 6.51 0.84
C ASN A 119 -6.53 6.75 -0.38
N VAL A 120 -5.65 7.74 -0.25
CA VAL A 120 -4.63 8.08 -1.23
C VAL A 120 -3.35 8.43 -0.50
N ALA A 121 -2.24 7.77 -0.85
CA ALA A 121 -0.96 8.10 -0.25
C ALA A 121 -0.57 9.59 -0.44
N ASP A 122 -0.29 10.24 0.68
CA ASP A 122 0.29 11.57 0.79
C ASP A 122 1.81 11.54 0.75
N ILE A 123 2.38 10.44 1.25
CA ILE A 123 3.82 10.24 1.38
C ILE A 123 4.18 8.85 0.83
N GLN A 124 5.33 8.80 0.15
CA GLN A 124 5.99 7.55 -0.21
C GLN A 124 7.44 7.62 0.27
N VAL A 125 7.86 6.61 1.03
CA VAL A 125 9.23 6.45 1.49
C VAL A 125 9.85 5.29 0.74
N PHE A 126 11.00 5.53 0.11
CA PHE A 126 11.81 4.49 -0.54
C PHE A 126 13.11 4.32 0.24
N VAL A 127 13.40 3.10 0.66
CA VAL A 127 14.64 2.74 1.36
C VAL A 127 15.31 1.59 0.65
N GLU A 128 16.57 1.75 0.30
CA GLU A 128 17.46 0.64 -0.06
C GLU A 128 18.37 0.37 1.12
N THR A 129 18.41 -0.88 1.57
CA THR A 129 19.35 -1.34 2.57
C THR A 129 20.69 -1.59 1.88
N GLY A 130 21.70 -0.83 2.27
CA GLY A 130 23.06 -0.98 1.77
C GLY A 130 23.85 -2.14 2.38
N GLY A 131 24.70 -2.72 1.53
CA GLY A 131 25.75 -3.73 1.78
C GLY A 131 26.41 -3.72 3.15
N CYS A 132 25.80 -4.27 4.18
CA CYS A 132 26.34 -4.38 5.52
C CYS A 132 27.28 -5.58 5.62
N ILE A 133 28.43 -5.48 4.96
CA ILE A 133 29.55 -6.40 5.17
C ILE A 133 30.15 -6.04 6.54
N VAL A 134 29.64 -6.69 7.59
CA VAL A 134 30.06 -6.61 9.01
C VAL A 134 29.53 -5.39 9.78
N ALA A 135 28.36 -5.52 10.40
CA ALA A 135 28.03 -4.81 11.63
C ALA A 135 27.13 -5.69 12.50
N THR A 136 27.48 -5.82 13.78
CA THR A 136 26.58 -6.34 14.82
C THR A 136 25.19 -5.73 14.68
N GLU A 137 24.14 -6.54 14.85
CA GLU A 137 22.69 -6.30 14.64
C GLU A 137 22.13 -4.91 14.99
N ALA A 138 22.84 -4.10 15.80
CA ALA A 138 22.41 -2.78 16.25
C ALA A 138 22.78 -1.57 15.35
N ASN A 139 23.68 -1.71 14.37
CA ASN A 139 24.29 -0.55 13.70
C ASN A 139 23.97 -0.39 12.21
N CYS A 140 23.21 -1.30 11.58
CA CYS A 140 23.01 -1.17 10.15
C CYS A 140 21.90 -0.19 9.75
N TYR A 141 20.76 -0.16 10.44
CA TYR A 141 19.69 0.80 10.11
C TYR A 141 18.93 1.21 11.37
N ARG A 142 19.21 2.43 11.88
CA ARG A 142 18.31 3.09 12.84
C ARG A 142 17.70 4.32 12.19
N PHE A 143 16.94 4.11 11.13
CA PHE A 143 15.99 5.09 10.62
C PHE A 143 14.70 4.96 11.43
N ARG A 144 14.42 5.93 12.30
CA ARG A 144 13.14 6.05 13.00
C ARG A 144 12.29 7.09 12.29
N PHE A 145 11.61 6.68 11.22
CA PHE A 145 10.39 7.34 10.77
C PHE A 145 9.21 6.53 11.31
N ARG A 146 8.12 7.20 11.69
CA ARG A 146 6.91 6.53 12.22
C ARG A 146 6.24 5.66 11.16
N LEU A 147 6.35 6.06 9.88
CA LEU A 147 5.89 5.34 8.70
C LEU A 147 6.53 3.93 8.67
N LEU A 148 7.84 3.84 8.45
CA LEU A 148 8.53 2.54 8.45
C LEU A 148 8.60 1.83 9.81
N TYR A 149 8.12 2.42 10.92
CA TYR A 149 8.30 1.84 12.25
C TYR A 149 7.62 0.47 12.37
N TRP A 150 6.42 0.35 11.80
CA TRP A 150 5.65 -0.90 11.80
C TRP A 150 6.31 -1.93 10.88
N CYS A 151 6.65 -1.53 9.66
CA CYS A 151 7.43 -2.34 8.72
C CYS A 151 8.76 -2.86 9.34
N PHE A 152 9.52 -2.02 10.05
CA PHE A 152 10.75 -2.42 10.75
C PHE A 152 10.51 -3.34 11.95
N LEU A 153 9.41 -3.15 12.69
CA LEU A 153 9.09 -3.98 13.86
C LEU A 153 8.89 -5.43 13.42
N TYR A 154 8.14 -5.64 12.34
CA TYR A 154 7.86 -6.96 11.79
C TYR A 154 9.12 -7.66 11.30
N ILE A 155 9.93 -6.98 10.47
CA ILE A 155 11.12 -7.58 9.87
C ILE A 155 12.14 -8.04 10.92
N TRP A 156 12.37 -7.26 11.97
CA TRP A 156 13.46 -7.50 12.91
C TRP A 156 13.03 -8.18 14.21
N PHE A 157 11.78 -7.99 14.63
CA PHE A 157 11.30 -8.52 15.90
C PHE A 157 10.23 -9.61 15.75
N GLY A 158 9.71 -9.85 14.54
CA GLY A 158 8.71 -10.89 14.27
C GLY A 158 7.50 -10.77 15.20
N VAL A 159 7.11 -9.54 15.51
CA VAL A 159 5.96 -9.23 16.36
C VAL A 159 4.69 -9.53 15.61
#